data_AF-A0A1A8BXA1-F1
#
_entry.id   AF-A0A1A8BXA1-F1
#
_cell.length_a   1.000
_cell.length_b   1.000
_cell.length_c   1.000
_cell.angle_alpha   90.00
_cell.angle_beta   90.00
_cell.angle_gamma   90.00
#
_symmetry.space_group_name_H-M   'P 1'
#
loop_
_entity.id
_entity.type
_entity.pdbx_description
1 polymer ?
#
loop_
_entity_poly.entity_id
_entity_poly.type
_entity_poly.pdbx_seq_one_letter_code
_entity_poly.pdbx_strand_id
1 'polypeptide(L)'
;MGKRDNRVAYINPIAAARARGPAQASGPTIQDYLSRPRPTWEELKEQLEKKKKGSRLLADFEDKMNERWRKELAKNREKRLGDKERDKKSVDKVENKDKKEKKKKEKKKSSRLLLRVWREG
;
A
#
# COMPACT_ATOMS: atom_id res chain seq x y z
N MET A 1 -75.53 -16.27 -26.12
CA MET A 1 -74.36 -16.72 -25.33
C MET A 1 -74.47 -18.21 -25.09
N GLY A 2 -73.67 -19.03 -25.78
CA GLY A 2 -73.74 -20.50 -25.68
C GLY A 2 -73.14 -21.02 -24.38
N LYS A 3 -73.77 -22.04 -23.78
CA LYS A 3 -73.28 -22.73 -22.56
C LYS A 3 -71.89 -23.29 -22.84
N ARG A 4 -70.91 -22.99 -21.98
CA ARG A 4 -69.58 -23.60 -22.03
C ARG A 4 -69.71 -25.08 -21.66
N ASP A 5 -69.14 -25.95 -22.49
CA ASP A 5 -69.15 -27.39 -22.24
C ASP A 5 -68.22 -27.71 -21.06
N ASN A 6 -68.73 -28.40 -20.04
CA ASN A 6 -68.01 -28.73 -18.79
C ASN A 6 -67.29 -30.08 -18.86
N ARG A 7 -67.24 -30.71 -20.04
CA ARG A 7 -66.54 -31.98 -20.24
C ARG A 7 -65.05 -31.72 -20.10
N VAL A 8 -64.49 -32.17 -18.98
CA VAL A 8 -63.04 -32.21 -18.79
C VAL A 8 -62.50 -33.25 -19.77
N ALA A 9 -61.83 -32.80 -20.83
CA ALA A 9 -61.17 -33.72 -21.76
C ALA A 9 -60.13 -34.53 -20.96
N TYR A 10 -60.25 -35.86 -21.02
CA TYR A 10 -59.24 -36.73 -20.43
C TYR A 10 -57.97 -36.61 -21.27
N ILE A 11 -56.97 -35.92 -20.72
CA ILE A 11 -55.65 -35.81 -21.33
C ILE A 11 -54.82 -36.98 -20.82
N ASN A 12 -54.39 -37.86 -21.74
CA ASN A 12 -53.47 -38.93 -21.42
C ASN A 12 -52.12 -38.31 -20.98
N PRO A 13 -51.70 -38.46 -19.71
CA PRO A 13 -50.49 -37.82 -19.20
C PRO A 13 -49.22 -38.34 -19.87
N ILE A 14 -49.22 -39.59 -20.35
CA ILE A 14 -48.09 -40.18 -21.08
C ILE A 14 -47.95 -39.52 -22.46
N ALA A 15 -49.06 -39.29 -23.15
CA ALA A 15 -49.06 -38.58 -24.43
C ALA A 15 -48.65 -37.11 -24.25
N ALA A 16 -49.14 -36.45 -23.20
CA ALA A 16 -48.75 -35.08 -22.87
C ALA A 16 -47.26 -34.96 -22.51
N ALA A 17 -46.69 -35.94 -21.79
CA ALA A 17 -45.27 -35.97 -21.47
C ALA A 17 -44.39 -36.22 -22.71
N ARG A 18 -44.82 -37.08 -23.65
CA ARG A 18 -44.10 -37.31 -24.92
C ARG A 18 -44.18 -36.11 -25.86
N ALA A 19 -45.32 -35.43 -25.91
CA ALA A 19 -45.51 -34.20 -26.69
C ALA A 19 -44.64 -33.04 -26.19
N ARG A 20 -44.25 -33.04 -24.90
CA ARG A 20 -43.31 -32.06 -24.32
C ARG A 20 -41.87 -32.21 -24.82
N GLY A 21 -41.59 -33.23 -25.65
CA GLY A 21 -40.28 -33.45 -26.22
C GLY A 21 -39.24 -33.93 -25.19
N PRO A 22 -38.01 -34.23 -25.63
CA PRO A 22 -36.92 -34.53 -24.71
C PRO A 22 -36.75 -33.40 -23.70
N ALA A 23 -36.50 -33.76 -22.43
CA ALA A 23 -36.26 -32.79 -21.38
C ALA A 23 -35.16 -31.82 -21.84
N GLN A 24 -35.41 -30.52 -21.67
CA GLN A 24 -34.43 -29.46 -21.94
C GLN A 24 -33.14 -29.86 -21.22
N ALA A 25 -32.09 -30.19 -21.97
CA ALA A 25 -30.81 -30.57 -21.39
C ALA A 25 -30.32 -29.40 -20.54
N SER A 26 -30.28 -29.59 -19.23
CA SER A 26 -29.84 -28.57 -18.28
C SER A 26 -28.31 -28.48 -18.31
N GLY A 27 -27.76 -27.98 -19.41
CA GLY A 27 -26.33 -27.74 -19.55
C GLY A 27 -25.85 -27.68 -20.99
N PRO A 28 -24.60 -27.24 -21.20
CA PRO A 28 -23.99 -27.20 -22.51
C PRO A 28 -23.96 -28.60 -23.12
N THR A 29 -24.39 -28.72 -24.37
CA THR A 29 -24.31 -29.98 -25.12
C THR A 29 -22.85 -30.32 -25.41
N ILE A 30 -22.58 -31.59 -25.73
CA ILE A 30 -21.25 -32.05 -26.15
C ILE A 30 -20.74 -31.22 -27.35
N GLN A 31 -21.65 -30.80 -28.25
CA GLN A 31 -21.33 -29.90 -29.36
C GLN A 31 -20.82 -28.52 -28.88
N ASP A 32 -21.31 -28.03 -27.74
CA ASP A 32 -20.87 -26.74 -27.15
C ASP A 32 -19.44 -26.82 -26.60
N TYR A 33 -18.95 -28.01 -26.27
CA TYR A 33 -17.55 -28.23 -25.89
C TYR A 33 -16.64 -28.36 -27.10
N LEU A 34 -17.12 -29.01 -28.16
CA LEU A 34 -16.36 -29.21 -29.39
C LEU A 34 -16.22 -27.94 -30.22
N SER A 35 -17.22 -27.05 -30.16
CA SER A 35 -17.25 -25.76 -30.86
C SER A 35 -16.54 -24.62 -30.11
N ARG A 36 -16.01 -24.86 -28.90
CA ARG A 36 -15.27 -23.83 -28.17
C ARG A 36 -14.06 -23.38 -28.99
N PRO A 37 -13.80 -22.06 -29.09
CA PRO A 37 -12.57 -21.57 -29.68
C PRO A 37 -11.42 -22.16 -28.87
N ARG A 38 -10.65 -23.03 -29.52
CA ARG A 38 -9.44 -23.60 -28.91
C ARG A 38 -8.43 -22.45 -28.82
N PRO A 39 -7.85 -22.20 -27.65
CA PRO A 39 -6.86 -21.15 -27.52
C PRO A 39 -5.72 -21.43 -28.48
N THR A 40 -5.33 -20.40 -29.22
CA THR A 40 -4.24 -20.51 -30.17
C THR A 40 -2.92 -20.62 -29.42
N TRP A 41 -1.88 -21.15 -30.08
CA TRP A 41 -0.55 -21.28 -29.46
C TRP A 41 0.01 -19.93 -28.97
N GLU A 42 -0.36 -18.82 -29.61
CA GLU A 42 0.02 -17.47 -29.22
C GLU A 42 -0.69 -17.02 -27.93
N GLU A 43 -1.99 -17.27 -27.80
CA GLU A 43 -2.74 -16.99 -26.56
C GLU A 43 -2.27 -17.88 -25.40
N LEU A 44 -1.90 -19.14 -25.68
CA LEU A 44 -1.32 -20.04 -24.67
C LEU A 44 0.06 -19.56 -24.20
N LYS A 45 0.92 -19.07 -25.11
CA LYS A 45 2.18 -18.44 -24.74
C LYS A 45 1.94 -17.18 -23.92
N GLU A 46 1.01 -16.33 -24.34
CA GLU A 46 0.67 -15.12 -23.60
C GLU A 46 0.08 -15.44 -22.22
N GLN A 47 -0.72 -16.50 -22.09
CA GLN A 47 -1.22 -16.98 -20.81
C GLN A 47 -0.11 -17.59 -19.95
N LEU A 48 0.86 -18.31 -20.53
CA LEU A 48 2.03 -18.78 -19.81
C LEU A 48 2.87 -17.61 -19.31
N GLU A 49 3.08 -16.61 -20.16
CA GLU A 49 3.77 -15.38 -19.81
C GLU A 49 2.98 -14.57 -18.79
N LYS A 50 1.65 -14.51 -18.85
CA LYS A 50 0.79 -13.89 -17.82
C LYS A 50 0.77 -14.68 -16.53
N LYS A 51 0.86 -16.01 -16.55
CA LYS A 51 1.01 -16.83 -15.34
C LYS A 51 2.40 -16.65 -14.72
N LYS A 52 3.46 -16.57 -15.54
CA LYS A 52 4.82 -16.21 -15.10
C LYS A 52 4.88 -14.78 -14.56
N LYS A 53 4.21 -13.82 -15.21
CA LYS A 53 4.07 -12.41 -14.80
C LYS A 53 3.07 -12.21 -13.66
N GLY A 54 2.16 -13.16 -13.42
CA GLY A 54 1.19 -13.14 -12.32
C GLY A 54 1.87 -13.22 -10.96
N SER A 55 3.05 -13.87 -10.90
CA SER A 55 3.94 -13.83 -9.74
C SER A 55 4.59 -12.45 -9.52
N ARG A 56 4.65 -11.60 -10.57
CA ARG A 56 5.28 -10.27 -10.52
C ARG A 56 4.35 -9.17 -10.04
N LEU A 57 3.03 -9.31 -10.20
CA LEU A 57 2.06 -8.35 -9.67
C LEU A 57 2.06 -8.29 -8.14
N LEU A 58 2.34 -9.42 -7.46
CA LEU A 58 2.48 -9.44 -6.01
C LEU A 58 3.77 -8.75 -5.58
N ALA A 59 4.88 -9.02 -6.27
CA ALA A 59 6.17 -8.35 -6.05
C ALA A 59 6.08 -6.83 -6.29
N ASP A 60 5.44 -6.39 -7.37
CA ASP A 60 5.25 -4.96 -7.68
C ASP A 60 4.34 -4.26 -6.63
N PHE A 61 3.37 -4.99 -6.05
CA PHE A 61 2.55 -4.49 -4.94
C PHE A 61 3.33 -4.39 -3.62
N GLU A 62 4.13 -5.42 -3.31
CA GLU A 62 5.03 -5.44 -2.15
C GLU A 62 6.10 -4.34 -2.23
N ASP A 63 6.67 -4.11 -3.41
CA ASP A 63 7.65 -3.04 -3.65
C ASP A 63 7.02 -1.65 -3.49
N LYS A 64 5.79 -1.45 -3.99
CA LYS A 64 5.06 -0.19 -3.81
C LYS A 64 4.77 0.12 -2.34
N MET A 65 4.53 -0.90 -1.51
CA MET A 65 4.36 -0.73 -0.06
C MET A 65 5.69 -0.45 0.63
N ASN A 66 6.75 -1.16 0.23
CA ASN A 66 8.11 -0.95 0.74
C ASN A 66 8.64 0.45 0.45
N GLU A 67 8.34 1.04 -0.71
CA GLU A 67 8.70 2.43 -1.01
C GLU A 67 8.04 3.42 -0.06
N ARG A 68 6.76 3.21 0.30
CA ARG A 68 6.04 4.07 1.25
C ARG A 68 6.67 3.99 2.64
N TRP A 69 6.96 2.80 3.13
CA TRP A 69 7.63 2.62 4.41
C TRP A 69 9.06 3.14 4.41
N ARG A 70 9.83 2.98 3.33
CA ARG A 70 11.17 3.59 3.21
C ARG A 70 11.11 5.11 3.28
N LYS A 71 10.14 5.74 2.60
CA LYS A 71 9.91 7.19 2.68
C LYS A 71 9.52 7.64 4.09
N GLU A 72 8.69 6.87 4.78
CA GLU A 72 8.27 7.19 6.15
C GLU A 72 9.40 6.99 7.17
N LEU A 73 10.17 5.92 7.05
CA LEU A 73 11.37 5.67 7.87
C LEU A 73 12.44 6.74 7.63
N ALA A 74 12.64 7.18 6.39
CA ALA A 74 13.53 8.28 6.06
C ALA A 74 13.09 9.59 6.73
N LYS A 75 11.80 9.95 6.62
CA LYS A 75 11.22 11.12 7.31
C LYS A 75 11.36 11.04 8.83
N ASN A 76 11.14 9.87 9.43
CA ASN A 76 11.30 9.68 10.87
C ASN A 76 12.77 9.77 11.31
N ARG A 77 13.70 9.22 10.52
CA ARG A 77 15.14 9.36 10.76
C ARG A 77 15.58 10.82 10.67
N GLU A 78 15.13 11.53 9.65
CA GLU A 78 15.42 12.95 9.44
C GLU A 78 14.87 13.81 10.57
N LYS A 79 13.62 13.61 11.00
CA LYS A 79 13.06 14.32 12.16
C LYS A 79 13.88 14.09 13.42
N ARG A 80 14.25 12.83 13.71
CA ARG A 80 14.97 12.45 14.93
C ARG A 80 16.44 12.89 14.93
N LEU A 81 17.08 12.95 13.76
CA LEU A 81 18.46 13.44 13.61
C LEU A 81 18.50 14.97 13.52
N GLY A 82 17.55 15.60 12.82
CA GLY A 82 17.44 17.05 12.68
C GLY A 82 17.09 17.76 13.98
N ASP A 83 16.38 17.12 14.92
CA ASP A 83 16.24 17.63 16.29
C ASP A 83 17.56 17.53 17.07
N LYS A 84 18.23 16.38 17.00
CA LYS A 84 19.51 16.17 17.70
C LYS A 84 20.62 17.11 17.22
N GLU A 85 20.68 17.45 15.94
CA GLU A 85 21.65 18.42 15.43
C GLU A 85 21.33 19.85 15.83
N ARG A 86 20.04 20.23 15.87
CA ARG A 86 19.62 21.55 16.35
C ARG A 86 19.89 21.74 17.83
N ASP A 87 19.65 20.72 18.64
CA ASP A 87 19.92 20.73 20.08
C ASP A 87 21.43 20.74 20.38
N LYS A 88 22.24 19.94 19.68
CA LYS A 88 23.71 20.00 19.87
C LYS A 88 24.28 21.35 19.46
N LYS A 89 23.85 21.90 18.33
CA LYS A 89 24.32 23.21 17.85
C LYS A 89 23.91 24.36 18.76
N SER A 90 22.74 24.27 19.41
CA SER A 90 22.29 25.28 20.37
C SER A 90 23.09 25.18 21.67
N VAL A 91 23.29 23.98 22.21
CA VAL A 91 24.09 23.73 23.44
C VAL A 91 25.55 24.15 23.27
N ASP A 92 26.20 23.76 22.16
CA ASP A 92 27.59 24.15 21.88
C ASP A 92 27.76 25.67 21.77
N LYS A 93 26.77 26.36 21.19
CA LYS A 93 26.81 27.82 21.03
C LYS A 93 26.62 28.57 22.36
N VAL A 94 25.82 28.01 23.27
CA VAL A 94 25.61 28.57 24.61
C VAL A 94 26.86 28.35 25.46
N GLU A 95 27.41 27.13 25.51
CA GLU A 95 28.63 26.85 26.27
C GLU A 95 29.82 27.72 25.86
N ASN A 96 30.00 27.93 24.54
CA ASN A 96 31.14 28.69 24.03
C ASN A 96 30.99 30.20 24.34
N LYS A 97 29.75 30.72 24.37
CA LYS A 97 29.47 32.09 24.85
C LYS A 97 29.80 32.23 26.34
N ASP A 98 29.36 31.29 27.17
CA ASP A 98 29.57 31.33 28.62
C ASP A 98 31.05 31.22 29.01
N LYS A 99 31.80 30.33 28.34
CA LYS A 99 33.26 30.23 28.51
C LYS A 99 33.97 31.53 28.13
N LYS A 100 33.56 32.18 27.03
CA LYS A 100 34.14 33.47 26.58
C LYS A 100 33.83 34.61 27.54
N GLU A 101 32.63 34.62 28.14
CA GLU A 101 32.23 35.65 29.10
C GLU A 101 32.96 35.50 30.45
N LYS A 102 33.09 34.26 30.97
CA LYS A 102 33.87 33.98 32.19
C LYS A 102 35.32 34.45 32.06
N LYS A 103 35.98 34.15 30.93
CA LYS A 103 37.37 34.55 30.68
C LYS A 103 37.53 36.08 30.59
N LYS A 104 36.52 36.80 30.09
CA LYS A 104 36.50 38.28 30.12
C LYS A 104 36.31 38.83 31.53
N LYS A 105 35.42 38.23 32.35
CA LYS A 105 35.19 38.65 33.74
C LYS A 105 36.43 38.45 34.61
N GLU A 106 37.14 37.33 34.46
CA GLU A 106 38.39 37.08 35.20
C GLU A 106 39.49 38.06 34.84
N LYS A 107 39.73 38.34 33.55
CA LYS A 107 40.70 39.35 33.13
C LYS A 107 40.40 40.72 33.71
N LYS A 108 39.12 41.12 33.74
CA LYS A 108 38.69 42.39 34.35
C LYS A 108 38.85 42.42 35.87
N LYS A 109 38.66 41.29 36.57
CA LYS A 109 38.90 41.20 38.02
C LYS A 109 40.40 41.26 38.33
N SER A 110 41.21 40.53 37.59
CA SER A 110 42.68 40.53 37.73
C SER A 110 43.26 41.92 37.48
N SER A 111 42.86 42.61 36.41
CA SER A 111 43.35 43.97 36.14
C SER A 111 42.93 44.99 37.22
N ARG A 112 41.72 44.83 37.78
CA ARG A 112 41.21 45.70 38.84
C ARG A 112 41.92 45.47 40.18
N LEU A 113 42.30 44.22 40.48
CA LEU A 113 43.13 43.89 41.65
C LEU A 113 44.54 44.46 41.50
N LEU A 114 45.14 44.31 40.32
CA LEU A 114 46.50 44.79 40.03
C LEU A 114 46.58 46.33 40.13
N LEU A 115 45.57 47.05 39.64
CA LEU A 115 45.44 48.50 39.79
C LEU A 115 45.22 48.95 41.24
N ARG A 116 44.63 48.12 42.10
CA ARG A 116 44.46 48.43 43.52
C ARG A 116 45.78 48.29 44.26
N VAL A 117 46.52 47.21 44.02
CA VAL A 117 47.85 46.98 44.60
C VAL A 117 48.84 48.10 44.23
N TRP A 118 48.79 48.60 42.99
CA TRP A 118 49.65 49.69 42.53
C TRP A 118 49.30 51.08 43.11
N ARG A 119 48.12 51.24 43.71
CA ARG A 119 47.65 52.53 44.25
C ARG A 119 47.87 52.65 45.77
N GLU A 120 48.11 51.54 46.46
CA GLU A 120 48.23 51.44 47.93
C GLU A 120 49.67 51.21 48.42
N GLY A 121 50.67 51.22 47.54
CA GLY A 121 52.11 51.17 47.87
C GLY A 121 52.83 52.42 47.40
#